data_AF-A0A542ZR17-F1
#
_entry.id   AF-A0A542ZR17-F1
#
_cell.length_a   1.000
_cell.length_b   1.000
_cell.length_c   1.000
_cell.angle_alpha   90.00
_cell.angle_beta   90.00
_cell.angle_gamma   90.00
#
_symmetry.space_group_name_H-M   'P 1'
#
loop_
_entity.id
_entity.type
_entity.pdbx_description
1 polymer ?
#
loop_
_entity_poly.entity_id
_entity_poly.type
_entity_poly.pdbx_seq_one_letter_code
_entity_poly.pdbx_strand_id
1 'polypeptide(L)'
;MPHPSSVRTRRRVRPGRRSLMACVVAALAIVLASAGWLLVVPDVEARPQDRHGPYGAVIEASDGVAELGQFQLGDTTVWCIDLNSYGPQKASGWVRTRTDRIRKQTSFGDRAGHADVAGDLITRQEMAELAWVLEWAEHHVDDDATAIAVDHFIRLRSIGDQAQRTRMDNRLEAAAKEYPDVPDHLARLEERVGAEAGPFRMVLKLDVASGSGTAQVVGRAGKPIPGRAMTVTVGEQRVDVTSDSKGVATFDLPQLDSGEVNVSAEAVMPGSIPVLHTPRHYDDDTHGDHRIQRMLSAGEPAVVRARDSYRVGGSTPSVVTVASAPQAHVGAELHDVVRVTGAAGYRGRATARLWGPFPDQPGEQQCRDEQMKAGEVEFDIDGDGSYTTPNITVEKPGHYTWTIHLPRAPGFEGVDTPCGIEAETTEVLAAPVVETDIDAEPVASPTQTPSPTASPPEPTSTESTFPSPDAPAASDPARSGSPVPEVPMPDSSTTTPPSADSRGPSPRPSGHRASPTPRSSSPGSSSPKPSTSPNPDAPSPEAPAPESTGTPSPRNTDAPEHPSLEPEPSPSQGTTPLITSPTPLPRSEAPIRIRSGA
;
A
#
# COMPACT_ATOMS: atom_id res chain seq x y z
N MET A 1 36.80 11.91 -51.92
CA MET A 1 37.31 12.60 -50.72
C MET A 1 36.60 12.01 -49.50
N PRO A 2 37.29 11.33 -48.57
CA PRO A 2 36.65 10.80 -47.36
C PRO A 2 36.80 11.76 -46.18
N HIS A 3 35.73 11.92 -45.40
CA HIS A 3 35.71 12.65 -44.14
C HIS A 3 36.43 11.87 -43.03
N PRO A 4 37.15 12.54 -42.11
CA PRO A 4 37.82 11.87 -41.00
C PRO A 4 36.86 11.60 -39.84
N SER A 5 36.83 10.36 -39.39
CA SER A 5 36.17 9.88 -38.19
C SER A 5 36.93 10.34 -36.94
N SER A 6 36.28 11.15 -36.09
CA SER A 6 36.83 11.60 -34.81
C SER A 6 36.65 10.50 -33.74
N VAL A 7 37.76 9.88 -33.34
CA VAL A 7 37.83 8.98 -32.19
C VAL A 7 37.76 9.82 -30.90
N ARG A 8 36.63 9.78 -30.19
CA ARG A 8 36.50 10.33 -28.82
C ARG A 8 37.04 9.33 -27.80
N THR A 9 38.26 9.55 -27.33
CA THR A 9 38.83 8.88 -26.16
C THR A 9 38.13 9.35 -24.89
N ARG A 10 37.25 8.52 -24.32
CA ARG A 10 36.69 8.74 -22.98
C ARG A 10 37.79 8.53 -21.93
N ARG A 11 38.33 9.64 -21.42
CA ARG A 11 39.24 9.65 -20.27
C ARG A 11 38.44 9.33 -19.01
N ARG A 12 38.61 8.13 -18.44
CA ARG A 12 38.08 7.78 -17.12
C ARG A 12 38.74 8.67 -16.07
N VAL A 13 38.02 9.68 -15.58
CA VAL A 13 38.40 10.46 -14.41
C VAL A 13 38.11 9.59 -13.18
N ARG A 14 39.15 9.10 -12.51
CA ARG A 14 39.01 8.48 -11.19
C ARG A 14 38.59 9.58 -10.21
N PRO A 15 37.47 9.46 -9.50
CA PRO A 15 37.11 10.43 -8.46
C PRO A 15 38.20 10.41 -7.39
N GLY A 16 38.79 11.58 -7.11
CA GLY A 16 39.84 11.71 -6.11
C GLY A 16 39.32 11.31 -4.72
N ARG A 17 40.11 10.54 -3.98
CA ARG A 17 39.83 10.07 -2.60
C ARG A 17 39.32 11.14 -1.63
N ARG A 18 39.52 12.43 -1.92
CA ARG A 18 39.02 13.56 -1.12
C ARG A 18 37.50 13.75 -1.22
N SER A 19 36.86 13.34 -2.32
CA SER A 19 35.41 13.50 -2.50
C SER A 19 34.60 12.43 -1.75
N LEU A 20 35.16 11.23 -1.57
CA LEU A 20 34.52 10.15 -0.81
C LEU A 20 34.50 10.44 0.70
N MET A 21 35.59 11.01 1.24
CA MET A 21 35.72 11.31 2.66
C MET A 21 34.79 12.45 3.10
N ALA A 22 34.56 13.44 2.24
CA ALA A 22 33.59 14.51 2.50
C ALA A 22 32.14 13.99 2.55
N CYS A 23 31.77 13.03 1.69
CA CYS A 23 30.43 12.44 1.72
C CYS A 23 30.21 11.59 2.98
N VAL A 24 31.22 10.84 3.43
CA VAL A 24 31.13 10.02 4.65
C VAL A 24 31.03 10.90 5.90
N VAL A 25 31.80 11.99 5.99
CA VAL A 25 31.72 12.93 7.13
C VAL A 25 30.38 13.66 7.16
N ALA A 26 29.85 14.06 6.00
CA ALA A 26 28.53 14.66 5.92
C ALA A 26 27.42 13.68 6.33
N ALA A 27 27.48 12.43 5.87
CA ALA A 27 26.53 11.39 6.28
C ALA A 27 26.60 11.09 7.79
N LEU A 28 27.80 11.01 8.36
CA LEU A 28 27.99 10.77 9.80
C LEU A 28 27.50 11.94 10.66
N ALA A 29 27.71 13.19 10.20
CA ALA A 29 27.21 14.38 10.88
C ALA A 29 25.67 14.46 10.84
N ILE A 30 25.04 14.03 9.75
CA ILE A 30 23.57 13.96 9.64
C ILE A 30 23.02 12.87 10.58
N VAL A 31 23.67 11.71 10.68
CA VAL A 31 23.27 10.62 11.61
C VAL A 31 23.46 11.04 13.08
N LEU A 32 24.54 11.74 13.42
CA LEU A 32 24.78 12.22 14.79
C LEU A 32 23.86 13.39 15.18
N ALA A 33 23.54 14.30 14.24
CA ALA A 33 22.60 15.38 14.48
C ALA A 33 21.15 14.87 14.63
N SER A 34 20.76 13.83 13.89
CA SER A 34 19.45 13.18 14.04
C SER A 34 19.36 12.29 15.29
N ALA A 35 20.46 11.67 15.73
CA ALA A 35 20.52 10.98 17.02
C ALA A 35 20.50 11.94 18.23
N GLY A 36 21.05 13.15 18.09
CA GLY A 36 21.05 14.18 19.13
C GLY A 36 19.68 14.84 19.37
N TRP A 37 18.78 14.81 18.38
CA TRP A 37 17.40 15.29 18.51
C TRP A 37 16.47 14.28 19.18
N LEU A 38 16.92 13.05 19.47
CA LEU A 38 16.02 11.96 19.83
C LEU A 38 15.59 11.90 21.31
N LEU A 39 16.12 12.70 22.25
CA LEU A 39 15.86 12.45 23.69
C LEU A 39 15.83 13.70 24.60
N VAL A 40 15.41 14.85 24.10
CA VAL A 40 14.95 15.94 24.99
C VAL A 40 13.52 16.27 24.62
N VAL A 41 12.59 15.37 24.99
CA VAL A 41 11.19 15.74 25.05
C VAL A 41 11.10 16.80 26.15
N PRO A 42 10.69 18.05 25.86
CA PRO A 42 10.64 19.09 26.88
C PRO A 42 9.71 18.64 28.01
N ASP A 43 10.17 18.79 29.25
CA ASP A 43 9.35 18.56 30.43
C ASP A 43 8.10 19.45 30.33
N VAL A 44 6.91 18.85 30.41
CA VAL A 44 5.67 19.61 30.47
C VAL A 44 5.44 19.97 31.94
N GLU A 45 5.68 21.22 32.30
CA GLU A 45 5.26 21.74 33.60
C GLU A 45 3.73 21.66 33.69
N ALA A 46 3.22 21.16 34.82
CA ALA A 46 1.79 21.11 35.06
C ALA A 46 1.29 22.55 35.24
N ARG A 47 0.33 22.97 34.41
CA ARG A 47 -0.19 24.34 34.41
C ARG A 47 -1.54 24.40 35.11
N PRO A 48 -1.94 25.56 35.68
CA PRO A 48 -3.28 25.73 36.25
C PRO A 48 -4.45 25.45 35.30
N GLN A 49 -4.19 25.46 33.98
CA GLN A 49 -5.11 25.09 32.91
C GLN A 49 -5.14 23.60 32.55
N ASP A 50 -4.28 22.76 33.14
CA ASP A 50 -4.34 21.29 33.02
C ASP A 50 -5.47 20.75 33.92
N ARG A 51 -6.68 21.27 33.68
CA ARG A 51 -7.94 20.88 34.32
C ARG A 51 -8.63 19.81 33.46
N HIS A 52 -9.89 19.51 33.76
CA HIS A 52 -10.75 18.84 32.79
C HIS A 52 -10.57 19.47 31.41
N GLY A 53 -10.48 18.62 30.40
CA GLY A 53 -10.58 19.03 29.01
C GLY A 53 -11.94 19.66 28.73
N PRO A 54 -12.25 19.94 27.46
CA PRO A 54 -13.56 20.50 27.12
C PRO A 54 -14.74 19.61 27.54
N TYR A 55 -14.50 18.31 27.78
CA TYR A 55 -15.52 17.32 28.12
C TYR A 55 -15.16 16.51 29.37
N GLY A 56 -16.11 16.38 30.29
CA GLY A 56 -15.96 15.68 31.55
C GLY A 56 -16.87 16.22 32.65
N ALA A 57 -16.99 15.47 33.74
CA ALA A 57 -17.89 15.80 34.83
C ALA A 57 -17.32 15.41 36.20
N VAL A 58 -17.80 16.11 37.22
CA VAL A 58 -17.57 15.77 38.63
C VAL A 58 -18.83 15.11 39.16
N ILE A 59 -18.76 13.82 39.43
CA ILE A 59 -19.89 12.98 39.84
C ILE A 59 -19.80 12.64 41.32
N GLU A 60 -20.90 12.79 42.06
CA GLU A 60 -21.01 12.31 43.44
C GLU A 60 -21.44 10.83 43.45
N ALA A 61 -20.47 9.92 43.62
CA ALA A 61 -20.74 8.49 43.77
C ALA A 61 -20.87 8.08 45.24
N SER A 62 -21.41 6.90 45.52
CA SER A 62 -21.59 6.40 46.90
C SER A 62 -20.28 6.23 47.68
N ASP A 63 -19.16 6.13 46.97
CA ASP A 63 -17.80 6.03 47.52
C ASP A 63 -17.00 7.34 47.43
N GLY A 64 -17.66 8.44 47.06
CA GLY A 64 -17.12 9.81 47.06
C GLY A 64 -17.19 10.50 45.69
N VAL A 65 -16.68 11.74 45.66
CA VAL A 65 -16.55 12.55 44.45
C VAL A 65 -15.59 11.88 43.45
N ALA A 66 -16.00 11.80 42.18
CA ALA A 66 -15.20 11.29 41.07
C ALA A 66 -15.11 12.32 39.95
N GLU A 67 -13.89 12.66 39.53
CA GLU A 67 -13.61 13.42 38.32
C GLU A 67 -13.50 12.42 37.15
N LEU A 68 -14.43 12.49 36.18
CA LEU A 68 -14.52 11.60 35.03
C LEU A 68 -14.41 12.39 33.73
N GLY A 69 -13.80 11.81 32.70
CA GLY A 69 -13.70 12.41 31.37
C GLY A 69 -12.28 12.77 30.94
N GLN A 70 -12.18 13.75 30.06
CA GLN A 70 -10.94 14.13 29.40
C GLN A 70 -10.11 15.09 30.27
N PHE A 71 -8.79 15.09 30.09
CA PHE A 71 -7.87 16.07 30.66
C PHE A 71 -6.87 16.55 29.58
N GLN A 72 -6.14 17.62 29.88
CA GLN A 72 -5.11 18.17 28.99
C GLN A 72 -3.76 18.25 29.69
N LEU A 73 -2.70 17.79 29.03
CA LEU A 73 -1.30 18.04 29.38
C LEU A 73 -0.65 18.81 28.24
N GLY A 74 -0.49 20.13 28.39
CA GLY A 74 -0.05 20.93 27.26
C GLY A 74 -1.16 21.02 26.19
N ASP A 75 -0.84 20.56 24.98
CA ASP A 75 -1.79 20.40 23.87
C ASP A 75 -2.20 18.93 23.66
N THR A 76 -1.77 18.04 24.58
CA THR A 76 -2.04 16.60 24.49
C THR A 76 -3.28 16.25 25.29
N THR A 77 -4.27 15.66 24.63
CA THR A 77 -5.42 15.05 25.29
C THR A 77 -4.96 13.80 26.05
N VAL A 78 -5.30 13.75 27.34
CA VAL A 78 -4.95 12.62 28.20
C VAL A 78 -6.13 12.13 29.01
N TRP A 79 -6.02 10.90 29.52
CA TRP A 79 -7.06 10.21 30.27
C TRP A 79 -6.48 9.56 31.51
N CYS A 80 -7.21 9.62 32.61
CA CYS A 80 -6.76 9.02 33.86
C CYS A 80 -6.75 7.50 33.76
N ILE A 81 -5.68 6.88 34.26
CA ILE A 81 -5.58 5.42 34.35
C ILE A 81 -5.78 4.90 35.79
N ASP A 82 -5.78 5.77 36.81
CA ASP A 82 -5.84 5.38 38.23
C ASP A 82 -7.09 5.94 38.94
N LEU A 83 -7.83 5.12 39.71
CA LEU A 83 -9.13 5.46 40.32
C LEU A 83 -9.10 6.53 41.43
N ASN A 84 -8.09 6.51 42.30
CA ASN A 84 -8.17 7.11 43.64
C ASN A 84 -6.96 7.98 44.02
N SER A 85 -6.37 8.64 43.03
CA SER A 85 -5.27 9.58 43.26
C SER A 85 -5.77 11.01 43.10
N TYR A 86 -5.01 11.98 43.59
CA TYR A 86 -5.30 13.39 43.32
C TYR A 86 -5.35 13.67 41.82
N GLY A 87 -6.27 14.55 41.43
CA GLY A 87 -6.39 14.97 40.04
C GLY A 87 -5.10 15.57 39.48
N PRO A 88 -4.91 15.50 38.16
CA PRO A 88 -3.66 15.87 37.47
C PRO A 88 -3.19 17.31 37.75
N GLN A 89 -4.12 18.23 38.05
CA GLN A 89 -3.88 19.63 38.40
C GLN A 89 -3.00 19.85 39.66
N LYS A 90 -2.70 18.78 40.41
CA LYS A 90 -1.84 18.84 41.60
C LYS A 90 -0.39 18.49 41.31
N ALA A 91 -0.06 18.06 40.10
CA ALA A 91 1.30 17.61 39.76
C ALA A 91 2.27 18.77 39.78
N SER A 92 3.53 18.50 40.17
CA SER A 92 4.61 19.46 39.99
C SER A 92 5.10 19.57 38.53
N GLY A 93 4.70 18.59 37.69
CA GLY A 93 5.08 18.44 36.30
C GLY A 93 4.84 17.02 35.81
N TRP A 94 4.99 16.80 34.51
CA TRP A 94 4.75 15.50 33.88
C TRP A 94 5.96 15.03 33.09
N VAL A 95 6.20 13.72 33.12
CA VAL A 95 7.21 13.05 32.32
C VAL A 95 6.59 11.90 31.54
N ARG A 96 7.06 11.68 30.31
CA ARG A 96 6.72 10.49 29.54
C ARG A 96 7.51 9.30 30.05
N THR A 97 6.81 8.23 30.41
CA THR A 97 7.39 7.03 31.02
C THR A 97 7.19 5.82 30.13
N ARG A 98 8.03 4.80 30.32
CA ARG A 98 7.93 3.54 29.57
C ARG A 98 6.59 2.84 29.81
N THR A 99 5.98 2.39 28.72
CA THR A 99 4.60 1.87 28.68
C THR A 99 4.54 0.34 28.62
N ASP A 100 5.67 -0.33 28.41
CA ASP A 100 5.79 -1.80 28.36
C ASP A 100 5.63 -2.47 29.73
N ARG A 101 5.55 -1.68 30.82
CA ARG A 101 5.44 -2.18 32.20
C ARG A 101 4.32 -1.51 32.99
N ILE A 102 3.26 -1.06 32.34
CA ILE A 102 2.09 -0.50 33.03
C ILE A 102 1.47 -1.60 33.90
N ARG A 103 1.53 -1.43 35.21
CA ARG A 103 0.83 -2.26 36.19
C ARG A 103 -0.54 -1.70 36.49
N LYS A 104 -1.46 -2.62 36.77
CA LYS A 104 -2.81 -2.32 37.21
C LYS A 104 -2.81 -1.81 38.64
N GLN A 105 -3.72 -0.89 38.93
CA GLN A 105 -3.92 -0.40 40.28
C GLN A 105 -4.67 -1.44 41.11
N THR A 106 -4.15 -1.73 42.31
CA THR A 106 -4.75 -2.61 43.30
C THR A 106 -4.79 -1.93 44.66
N SER A 107 -5.53 -2.53 45.58
CA SER A 107 -5.75 -2.07 46.94
C SER A 107 -6.39 -0.68 47.02
N PHE A 108 -6.60 -0.26 48.26
CA PHE A 108 -7.05 1.07 48.59
C PHE A 108 -6.20 1.55 49.77
N GLY A 109 -5.24 2.44 49.50
CA GLY A 109 -4.63 3.28 50.53
C GLY A 109 -5.41 4.57 50.75
N ASP A 110 -5.07 5.29 51.82
CA ASP A 110 -5.77 6.54 52.21
C ASP A 110 -5.74 7.61 51.11
N ARG A 111 -4.79 7.53 50.16
CA ARG A 111 -4.74 8.29 48.89
C ARG A 111 -3.89 7.54 47.86
N ALA A 112 -4.55 6.81 46.97
CA ALA A 112 -3.91 5.85 46.10
C ALA A 112 -2.83 6.47 45.22
N GLY A 113 -1.62 5.94 45.31
CA GLY A 113 -0.43 6.48 44.68
C GLY A 113 0.43 5.39 44.06
N HIS A 114 1.71 5.66 43.83
CA HIS A 114 2.69 4.70 43.31
C HIS A 114 2.63 3.33 44.03
N ALA A 115 2.49 3.34 45.36
CA ALA A 115 2.39 2.12 46.19
C ALA A 115 1.20 1.21 45.84
N ASP A 116 0.12 1.76 45.30
CA ASP A 116 -1.10 1.02 44.94
C ASP A 116 -1.04 0.48 43.49
N VAL A 117 0.05 0.72 42.76
CA VAL A 117 0.25 0.17 41.41
C VAL A 117 1.02 -1.15 41.46
N ALA A 118 0.51 -2.08 42.27
CA ALA A 118 1.14 -3.37 42.55
C ALA A 118 0.48 -4.56 41.83
N GLY A 119 -0.56 -4.31 41.03
CA GLY A 119 -1.30 -5.34 40.32
C GLY A 119 -0.54 -5.99 39.16
N ASP A 120 -1.26 -6.86 38.46
CA ASP A 120 -0.79 -7.50 37.23
C ASP A 120 -0.39 -6.46 36.19
N LEU A 121 0.51 -6.84 35.30
CA LEU A 121 0.81 -6.04 34.12
C LEU A 121 -0.42 -5.98 33.20
N ILE A 122 -0.67 -4.82 32.63
CA ILE A 122 -1.61 -4.69 31.51
C ILE A 122 -1.08 -5.58 30.37
N THR A 123 -1.95 -6.45 29.88
CA THR A 123 -1.57 -7.40 28.83
C THR A 123 -1.32 -6.66 27.51
N ARG A 124 -0.57 -7.28 26.58
CA ARG A 124 -0.38 -6.72 25.23
C ARG A 124 -1.70 -6.45 24.51
N GLN A 125 -2.70 -7.29 24.77
CA GLN A 125 -4.04 -7.12 24.23
C GLN A 125 -4.70 -5.85 24.81
N GLU A 126 -4.71 -5.69 26.13
CA GLU A 126 -5.29 -4.51 26.77
C GLU A 126 -4.56 -3.22 26.37
N MET A 127 -3.23 -3.26 26.18
CA MET A 127 -2.49 -2.11 25.65
C MET A 127 -2.94 -1.71 24.25
N ALA A 128 -3.16 -2.68 23.36
CA ALA A 128 -3.65 -2.41 22.01
C ALA A 128 -5.10 -1.87 22.01
N GLU A 129 -5.95 -2.36 22.92
CA GLU A 129 -7.29 -1.83 23.13
C GLU A 129 -7.24 -0.38 23.62
N LEU A 130 -6.41 -0.09 24.63
CA LEU A 130 -6.20 1.26 25.15
C LEU A 130 -5.67 2.21 24.08
N ALA A 131 -4.63 1.81 23.33
CA ALA A 131 -4.05 2.62 22.27
C ALA A 131 -5.07 2.95 21.17
N TRP A 132 -5.91 1.98 20.78
CA TRP A 132 -7.00 2.22 19.83
C TRP A 132 -8.03 3.21 20.38
N VAL A 133 -8.48 3.04 21.64
CA VAL A 133 -9.46 3.95 22.26
C VAL A 133 -8.93 5.37 22.37
N LEU A 134 -7.64 5.53 22.72
CA LEU A 134 -7.03 6.84 22.87
C LEU A 134 -6.94 7.59 21.54
N GLU A 135 -6.53 6.95 20.44
CA GLU A 135 -6.58 7.57 19.11
C GLU A 135 -8.02 7.81 18.65
N TRP A 136 -8.92 6.85 18.88
CA TRP A 136 -10.34 7.03 18.56
C TRP A 136 -10.92 8.27 19.25
N ALA A 137 -10.61 8.45 20.53
CA ALA A 137 -11.12 9.54 21.35
C ALA A 137 -10.68 10.93 20.86
N GLU A 138 -9.49 11.05 20.24
CA GLU A 138 -8.99 12.33 19.70
C GLU A 138 -9.91 12.93 18.62
N HIS A 139 -10.72 12.11 17.96
CA HIS A 139 -11.58 12.52 16.85
C HIS A 139 -13.08 12.35 17.09
N HIS A 140 -13.46 11.66 18.18
CA HIS A 140 -14.86 11.26 18.39
C HIS A 140 -15.43 11.67 19.75
N VAL A 141 -14.65 12.28 20.64
CA VAL A 141 -15.18 12.85 21.87
C VAL A 141 -15.62 14.29 21.61
N ASP A 142 -16.92 14.50 21.54
CA ASP A 142 -17.57 15.80 21.34
C ASP A 142 -18.64 16.14 22.39
N ASP A 143 -18.81 15.27 23.39
CA ASP A 143 -19.74 15.45 24.51
C ASP A 143 -19.25 14.78 25.81
N ASP A 144 -19.83 15.18 26.95
CA ASP A 144 -19.45 14.67 28.28
C ASP A 144 -19.74 13.18 28.45
N ALA A 145 -20.84 12.66 27.91
CA ALA A 145 -21.22 11.25 28.05
C ALA A 145 -20.22 10.34 27.31
N THR A 146 -19.81 10.71 26.11
CA THR A 146 -18.76 10.03 25.35
C THR A 146 -17.42 10.10 26.08
N ALA A 147 -17.05 11.26 26.64
CA ALA A 147 -15.82 11.39 27.42
C ALA A 147 -15.84 10.50 28.67
N ILE A 148 -16.93 10.50 29.44
CA ILE A 148 -17.07 9.66 30.63
C ILE A 148 -16.99 8.17 30.26
N ALA A 149 -17.60 7.75 29.15
CA ALA A 149 -17.52 6.37 28.67
C ALA A 149 -16.08 5.95 28.31
N VAL A 150 -15.30 6.84 27.67
CA VAL A 150 -13.87 6.58 27.37
C VAL A 150 -13.04 6.44 28.64
N ASP A 151 -13.18 7.37 29.59
CA ASP A 151 -12.48 7.31 30.89
C ASP A 151 -12.84 6.02 31.64
N HIS A 152 -14.13 5.66 31.66
CA HIS A 152 -14.61 4.45 32.29
C HIS A 152 -14.00 3.19 31.66
N PHE A 153 -13.98 3.10 30.33
CA PHE A 153 -13.36 2.00 29.60
C PHE A 153 -11.87 1.85 29.95
N ILE A 154 -11.12 2.96 29.96
CA ILE A 154 -9.70 2.97 30.27
C ILE A 154 -9.45 2.43 31.69
N ARG A 155 -10.21 2.93 32.68
CA ARG A 155 -10.08 2.50 34.07
C ARG A 155 -10.43 1.03 34.27
N LEU A 156 -11.45 0.51 33.58
CA LEU A 156 -11.78 -0.93 33.64
C LEU A 156 -10.65 -1.85 33.16
N ARG A 157 -9.78 -1.37 32.27
CA ARG A 157 -8.59 -2.11 31.78
C ARG A 157 -7.37 -1.94 32.69
N SER A 158 -7.36 -0.92 33.55
CA SER A 158 -6.21 -0.61 34.41
C SER A 158 -6.38 -0.94 35.89
N ILE A 159 -7.57 -1.33 36.33
CA ILE A 159 -7.80 -1.81 37.70
C ILE A 159 -7.57 -3.32 37.83
N GLY A 160 -6.95 -3.73 38.93
CA GLY A 160 -6.43 -5.08 39.15
C GLY A 160 -7.23 -5.94 40.12
N ASP A 161 -8.14 -5.37 40.92
CA ASP A 161 -8.89 -6.13 41.94
C ASP A 161 -10.39 -5.81 41.98
N GLN A 162 -11.11 -6.61 42.76
CA GLN A 162 -12.56 -6.51 42.89
C GLN A 162 -13.01 -5.23 43.62
N ALA A 163 -12.23 -4.72 44.57
CA ALA A 163 -12.60 -3.53 45.32
C ALA A 163 -12.63 -2.30 44.38
N GLN A 164 -11.64 -2.18 43.51
CA GLN A 164 -11.56 -1.16 42.47
C GLN A 164 -12.70 -1.33 41.44
N ARG A 165 -13.06 -2.56 41.05
CA ARG A 165 -14.19 -2.83 40.14
C ARG A 165 -15.50 -2.34 40.71
N THR A 166 -15.82 -2.73 41.95
CA THR A 166 -17.06 -2.28 42.62
C THR A 166 -17.17 -0.76 42.66
N ARG A 167 -16.05 -0.04 42.80
CA ARG A 167 -16.07 1.42 42.77
C ARG A 167 -16.30 1.99 41.38
N MET A 168 -15.67 1.41 40.34
CA MET A 168 -16.01 1.79 38.97
C MET A 168 -17.51 1.58 38.73
N ASP A 169 -18.09 0.46 39.17
CA ASP A 169 -19.53 0.21 39.04
C ASP A 169 -20.36 1.30 39.75
N ASN A 170 -20.01 1.68 40.98
CA ASN A 170 -20.67 2.79 41.70
C ASN A 170 -20.56 4.12 40.95
N ARG A 171 -19.40 4.42 40.36
CA ARG A 171 -19.17 5.63 39.55
C ARG A 171 -19.98 5.59 38.26
N LEU A 172 -20.08 4.44 37.61
CA LEU A 172 -20.94 4.28 36.41
C LEU A 172 -22.40 4.49 36.75
N GLU A 173 -22.86 3.92 37.86
CA GLU A 173 -24.25 4.08 38.32
C GLU A 173 -24.55 5.56 38.61
N ALA A 174 -23.63 6.27 39.28
CA ALA A 174 -23.77 7.69 39.56
C ALA A 174 -23.72 8.53 38.27
N ALA A 175 -22.78 8.24 37.38
CA ALA A 175 -22.66 8.92 36.09
C ALA A 175 -23.91 8.71 35.22
N ALA A 176 -24.47 7.50 35.18
CA ALA A 176 -25.68 7.19 34.42
C ALA A 176 -26.94 7.91 34.94
N LYS A 177 -26.97 8.31 36.22
CA LYS A 177 -28.07 9.12 36.76
C LYS A 177 -28.04 10.56 36.24
N GLU A 178 -26.85 11.11 36.03
CA GLU A 178 -26.66 12.49 35.54
C GLU A 178 -26.57 12.55 34.01
N TYR A 179 -25.97 11.54 33.39
CA TYR A 179 -25.75 11.38 31.96
C TYR A 179 -26.31 10.02 31.50
N PRO A 180 -27.63 9.92 31.22
CA PRO A 180 -28.30 8.64 30.95
C PRO A 180 -27.74 7.85 29.77
N ASP A 181 -27.07 8.51 28.82
CA ASP A 181 -26.53 7.87 27.62
C ASP A 181 -25.17 7.18 27.87
N VAL A 182 -24.48 7.48 28.97
CA VAL A 182 -23.13 6.92 29.28
C VAL A 182 -23.05 5.40 29.12
N PRO A 183 -23.98 4.59 29.67
CA PRO A 183 -23.96 3.14 29.49
C PRO A 183 -24.01 2.71 28.01
N ASP A 184 -24.82 3.40 27.20
CA ASP A 184 -24.95 3.09 25.78
C ASP A 184 -23.69 3.47 24.99
N HIS A 185 -23.06 4.61 25.31
CA HIS A 185 -21.76 4.99 24.73
C HIS A 185 -20.67 3.99 25.11
N LEU A 186 -20.62 3.55 26.37
CA LEU A 186 -19.66 2.54 26.84
C LEU A 186 -19.87 1.20 26.13
N ALA A 187 -21.10 0.71 26.02
CA ALA A 187 -21.42 -0.54 25.35
C ALA A 187 -21.01 -0.51 23.86
N ARG A 188 -21.31 0.59 23.15
CA ARG A 188 -20.87 0.79 21.75
C ARG A 188 -19.34 0.84 21.64
N LEU A 189 -18.66 1.50 22.58
CA LEU A 189 -17.21 1.56 22.62
C LEU A 189 -16.60 0.15 22.80
N GLU A 190 -17.13 -0.66 23.73
CA GLU A 190 -16.67 -2.03 23.94
C GLU A 190 -16.87 -2.92 22.71
N GLU A 191 -18.03 -2.82 22.05
CA GLU A 191 -18.31 -3.55 20.80
C GLU A 191 -17.29 -3.18 19.71
N ARG A 192 -17.06 -1.87 19.51
CA ARG A 192 -16.10 -1.37 18.52
C ARG A 192 -14.68 -1.79 18.84
N VAL A 193 -14.22 -1.67 20.09
CA VAL A 193 -12.90 -2.15 20.51
C VAL A 193 -12.75 -3.63 20.22
N GLY A 194 -13.77 -4.44 20.53
CA GLY A 194 -13.77 -5.87 20.25
C GLY A 194 -13.62 -6.20 18.76
N ALA A 195 -14.18 -5.36 17.88
CA ALA A 195 -14.16 -5.55 16.43
C ALA A 195 -12.92 -4.94 15.74
N GLU A 196 -12.52 -3.74 16.15
CA GLU A 196 -11.60 -2.85 15.44
C GLU A 196 -10.22 -2.75 16.09
N ALA A 197 -10.04 -3.08 17.38
CA ALA A 197 -8.73 -2.92 18.02
C ALA A 197 -7.68 -3.90 17.48
N GLY A 198 -6.42 -3.47 17.55
CA GLY A 198 -5.27 -4.23 17.09
C GLY A 198 -4.98 -5.51 17.90
N PRO A 199 -3.97 -6.30 17.47
CA PRO A 199 -3.00 -5.98 16.42
C PRO A 199 -3.62 -5.98 15.01
N PHE A 200 -3.13 -5.05 14.19
CA PHE A 200 -3.59 -4.87 12.82
C PHE A 200 -2.74 -5.69 11.86
N ARG A 201 -3.36 -6.17 10.78
CA ARG A 201 -2.64 -6.66 9.60
C ARG A 201 -3.33 -6.17 8.32
N MET A 202 -2.53 -5.99 7.28
CA MET A 202 -3.02 -5.70 5.93
C MET A 202 -3.18 -7.02 5.17
N VAL A 203 -4.30 -7.17 4.47
CA VAL A 203 -4.57 -8.28 3.54
C VAL A 203 -4.67 -7.70 2.15
N LEU A 204 -3.85 -8.22 1.23
CA LEU A 204 -3.81 -7.85 -0.18
C LEU A 204 -4.17 -9.09 -1.00
N LYS A 205 -5.06 -8.95 -1.98
CA LYS A 205 -5.42 -10.02 -2.92
C LYS A 205 -5.48 -9.44 -4.33
N LEU A 206 -4.85 -10.11 -5.28
CA LEU A 206 -4.82 -9.71 -6.69
C LEU A 206 -5.69 -10.65 -7.52
N ASP A 207 -6.49 -10.09 -8.43
CA ASP A 207 -7.25 -10.80 -9.45
C ASP A 207 -6.80 -10.31 -10.83
N VAL A 208 -5.73 -10.93 -11.33
CA VAL A 208 -5.09 -10.56 -12.59
C VAL A 208 -6.02 -10.78 -13.78
N ALA A 209 -6.93 -11.76 -13.69
CA ALA A 209 -7.86 -12.07 -14.78
C ALA A 209 -8.91 -10.97 -14.96
N SER A 210 -9.38 -10.37 -13.86
CA SER A 210 -10.31 -9.23 -13.91
C SER A 210 -9.60 -7.88 -14.01
N GLY A 211 -8.27 -7.83 -13.88
CA GLY A 211 -7.50 -6.59 -13.88
C GLY A 211 -7.74 -5.75 -12.62
N SER A 212 -8.03 -6.39 -11.48
CA SER A 212 -8.33 -5.70 -10.23
C SER A 212 -7.65 -6.33 -9.03
N GLY A 213 -7.58 -5.60 -7.92
CA GLY A 213 -7.08 -6.07 -6.65
C GLY A 213 -7.93 -5.55 -5.50
N THR A 214 -7.78 -6.19 -4.33
CA THR A 214 -8.42 -5.76 -3.08
C THR A 214 -7.42 -5.61 -1.95
N ALA A 215 -7.59 -4.58 -1.13
CA ALA A 215 -6.83 -4.32 0.08
C ALA A 215 -7.77 -4.19 1.28
N GLN A 216 -7.39 -4.74 2.42
CA GLN A 216 -8.19 -4.74 3.65
C GLN A 216 -7.30 -4.61 4.86
N VAL A 217 -7.63 -3.71 5.79
CA VAL A 217 -7.07 -3.75 7.14
C VAL A 217 -7.98 -4.61 7.99
N VAL A 218 -7.43 -5.60 8.68
CA VAL A 218 -8.19 -6.44 9.63
C VAL A 218 -7.62 -6.26 11.04
N GLY A 219 -8.52 -6.08 12.00
CA GLY A 219 -8.18 -6.03 13.43
C GLY A 219 -8.00 -7.42 14.03
N ARG A 220 -7.87 -7.49 15.36
CA ARG A 220 -7.66 -8.74 16.10
C ARG A 220 -8.76 -9.77 15.87
N ALA A 221 -10.01 -9.32 15.80
CA ALA A 221 -11.16 -10.19 15.57
C ALA A 221 -11.16 -10.86 14.17
N GLY A 222 -10.19 -10.52 13.32
CA GLY A 222 -10.10 -11.01 11.95
C GLY A 222 -11.14 -10.39 11.01
N LYS A 223 -11.96 -9.46 11.52
CA LYS A 223 -12.94 -8.71 10.73
C LYS A 223 -12.26 -7.54 10.01
N PRO A 224 -12.58 -7.29 8.73
CA PRO A 224 -12.16 -6.08 8.03
C PRO A 224 -12.71 -4.82 8.68
N ILE A 225 -11.92 -3.75 8.68
CA ILE A 225 -12.27 -2.46 9.28
C ILE A 225 -12.76 -1.50 8.17
N PRO A 226 -14.01 -1.01 8.24
CA PRO A 226 -14.58 -0.11 7.23
C PRO A 226 -14.00 1.30 7.28
N GLY A 227 -14.10 2.04 6.18
CA GLY A 227 -13.76 3.46 6.10
C GLY A 227 -12.28 3.79 6.30
N ARG A 228 -11.37 2.82 6.13
CA ARG A 228 -9.93 3.01 6.31
C ARG A 228 -9.28 3.46 5.02
N ALA A 229 -8.63 4.62 5.08
CA ALA A 229 -7.79 5.12 4.01
C ALA A 229 -6.51 4.28 3.91
N MET A 230 -6.14 3.95 2.68
CA MET A 230 -4.98 3.14 2.34
C MET A 230 -4.31 3.71 1.10
N THR A 231 -2.99 3.55 1.02
CA THR A 231 -2.27 3.76 -0.23
C THR A 231 -1.89 2.40 -0.80
N VAL A 232 -2.24 2.18 -2.06
CA VAL A 232 -1.79 1.04 -2.86
C VAL A 232 -0.80 1.52 -3.91
N THR A 233 0.33 0.84 -4.03
CA THR A 233 1.32 1.08 -5.08
C THR A 233 1.37 -0.14 -5.99
N VAL A 234 1.10 0.04 -7.28
CA VAL A 234 1.16 -0.98 -8.33
C VAL A 234 2.25 -0.59 -9.32
N GLY A 235 3.37 -1.31 -9.33
CA GLY A 235 4.57 -0.88 -10.05
C GLY A 235 5.04 0.49 -9.55
N GLU A 236 5.03 1.50 -10.41
CA GLU A 236 5.36 2.89 -10.06
C GLU A 236 4.11 3.74 -9.75
N GLN A 237 2.91 3.22 -10.03
CA GLN A 237 1.66 3.96 -9.84
C GLN A 237 1.20 3.88 -8.38
N ARG A 238 0.95 5.05 -7.79
CA ARG A 238 0.34 5.19 -6.46
C ARG A 238 -1.16 5.50 -6.61
N VAL A 239 -1.99 4.78 -5.85
CA VAL A 239 -3.45 4.93 -5.81
C VAL A 239 -3.88 5.00 -4.35
N ASP A 240 -4.57 6.07 -3.98
CA ASP A 240 -5.19 6.17 -2.67
C ASP A 240 -6.62 5.63 -2.74
N VAL A 241 -6.93 4.70 -1.83
CA VAL A 241 -8.23 4.01 -1.77
C VAL A 241 -8.76 4.05 -0.35
N THR A 242 -10.08 3.92 -0.20
CA THR A 242 -10.73 3.82 1.12
C THR A 242 -11.58 2.56 1.15
N SER A 243 -11.53 1.80 2.25
CA SER A 243 -12.38 0.62 2.39
C SER A 243 -13.86 0.98 2.49
N ASP A 244 -14.69 0.16 1.85
CA ASP A 244 -16.14 0.29 1.89
C ASP A 244 -16.74 -0.09 3.26
N SER A 245 -18.08 -0.12 3.35
CA SER A 245 -18.81 -0.56 4.54
C SER A 245 -18.52 -2.01 4.98
N LYS A 246 -17.93 -2.83 4.10
CA LYS A 246 -17.50 -4.20 4.40
C LYS A 246 -16.01 -4.29 4.75
N GLY A 247 -15.30 -3.16 4.80
CA GLY A 247 -13.86 -3.10 5.06
C GLY A 247 -12.98 -3.52 3.88
N VAL A 248 -13.51 -3.47 2.65
CA VAL A 248 -12.76 -3.81 1.44
C VAL A 248 -12.53 -2.58 0.58
N ALA A 249 -11.28 -2.30 0.24
CA ALA A 249 -10.93 -1.36 -0.82
C ALA A 249 -10.59 -2.12 -2.10
N THR A 250 -11.12 -1.67 -3.23
CA THR A 250 -10.83 -2.19 -4.57
C THR A 250 -9.94 -1.21 -5.32
N PHE A 251 -9.03 -1.72 -6.15
CA PHE A 251 -8.19 -0.91 -7.02
C PHE A 251 -7.96 -1.63 -8.36
N ASP A 252 -7.70 -0.86 -9.41
CA ASP A 252 -7.41 -1.40 -10.73
C ASP A 252 -5.94 -1.82 -10.82
N LEU A 253 -5.69 -2.94 -11.50
CA LEU A 253 -4.36 -3.34 -11.93
C LEU A 253 -4.14 -2.76 -13.33
N PRO A 254 -3.20 -1.82 -13.52
CA PRO A 254 -2.92 -1.29 -14.83
C PRO A 254 -2.50 -2.42 -15.78
N GLN A 255 -2.91 -2.30 -17.04
CA GLN A 255 -2.30 -3.09 -18.11
C GLN A 255 -0.86 -2.60 -18.26
N LEU A 256 0.06 -3.36 -17.70
CA LEU A 256 1.48 -3.11 -17.77
C LEU A 256 2.10 -4.01 -18.83
N ASP A 257 3.24 -3.59 -19.37
CA ASP A 257 4.05 -4.44 -20.23
C ASP A 257 4.38 -5.77 -19.51
N SER A 258 4.63 -6.84 -20.27
CA SER A 258 4.91 -8.15 -19.69
C SER A 258 6.06 -8.06 -18.69
N GLY A 259 5.91 -8.75 -17.58
CA GLY A 259 6.91 -8.72 -16.53
C GLY A 259 6.30 -9.01 -15.18
N GLU A 260 7.15 -8.98 -14.17
CA GLU A 260 6.70 -9.05 -12.78
C GLU A 260 6.37 -7.64 -12.28
N VAL A 261 5.14 -7.48 -11.79
CA VAL A 261 4.63 -6.24 -11.23
C VAL A 261 4.51 -6.41 -9.73
N ASN A 262 5.23 -5.57 -8.99
CA ASN A 262 5.12 -5.52 -7.54
C ASN A 262 3.90 -4.69 -7.13
N VAL A 263 3.12 -5.22 -6.20
CA VAL A 263 2.00 -4.52 -5.58
C VAL A 263 2.26 -4.41 -4.08
N SER A 264 2.01 -3.24 -3.51
CA SER A 264 2.05 -3.05 -2.07
C SER A 264 0.88 -2.22 -1.60
N ALA A 265 0.38 -2.49 -0.41
CA ALA A 265 -0.65 -1.69 0.24
C ALA A 265 -0.17 -1.30 1.63
N GLU A 266 -0.41 -0.06 2.03
CA GLU A 266 -0.11 0.45 3.36
C GLU A 266 -1.25 1.28 3.95
N ALA A 267 -1.41 1.22 5.27
CA ALA A 267 -2.36 2.02 6.03
C ALA A 267 -1.73 2.50 7.33
N VAL A 268 -2.09 3.72 7.75
CA VAL A 268 -1.79 4.24 9.08
C VAL A 268 -2.92 3.81 10.03
N MET A 269 -2.55 3.16 11.12
CA MET A 269 -3.45 2.61 12.12
C MET A 269 -3.00 3.06 13.51
N PRO A 270 -3.85 2.90 14.54
CA PRO A 270 -3.41 3.07 15.91
C PRO A 270 -2.21 2.22 16.26
N GLY A 271 -1.30 2.84 17.03
CA GLY A 271 -0.20 2.14 17.66
C GLY A 271 -0.71 1.00 18.56
N SER A 272 0.16 0.05 18.89
CA SER A 272 -0.19 -1.03 19.82
C SER A 272 0.10 -0.68 21.29
N ILE A 273 0.68 0.49 21.54
CA ILE A 273 1.18 0.89 22.85
C ILE A 273 0.84 2.37 23.05
N PRO A 274 0.06 2.73 24.09
CA PRO A 274 -0.23 4.13 24.41
C PRO A 274 1.01 4.82 25.00
N VAL A 275 0.95 6.14 25.21
CA VAL A 275 1.96 6.87 26.00
C VAL A 275 1.49 7.00 27.44
N LEU A 276 2.33 6.63 28.40
CA LEU A 276 2.11 6.81 29.82
C LEU A 276 2.76 8.11 30.26
N HIS A 277 1.99 8.96 30.91
CA HIS A 277 2.46 10.17 31.57
C HIS A 277 2.39 9.95 33.08
N THR A 278 3.50 10.19 33.75
CA THR A 278 3.58 10.14 35.21
C THR A 278 3.97 11.51 35.75
N PRO A 279 3.49 11.88 36.94
CA PRO A 279 4.01 13.03 37.67
C PRO A 279 5.55 12.98 37.77
N ARG A 280 6.21 14.15 37.75
CA ARG A 280 7.69 14.24 37.72
C ARG A 280 8.36 13.46 38.85
N HIS A 281 7.81 13.53 40.05
CA HIS A 281 8.33 12.85 41.23
C HIS A 281 7.44 11.66 41.65
N TYR A 282 6.91 10.93 40.67
CA TYR A 282 5.95 9.85 40.92
C TYR A 282 6.52 8.70 41.76
N ASP A 283 7.79 8.34 41.55
CA ASP A 283 8.46 7.25 42.26
C ASP A 283 9.12 7.70 43.60
N ASP A 284 8.90 8.96 44.02
CA ASP A 284 9.38 9.50 45.29
C ASP A 284 8.23 9.60 46.31
N ASP A 285 8.14 8.60 47.19
CA ASP A 285 7.13 8.51 48.25
C ASP A 285 7.17 9.68 49.25
N THR A 286 8.24 10.50 49.25
CA THR A 286 8.33 11.69 50.10
C THR A 286 7.72 12.94 49.45
N HIS A 287 7.58 12.95 48.12
CA HIS A 287 7.06 14.08 47.36
C HIS A 287 5.54 14.00 47.16
N GLY A 288 4.80 15.10 47.06
CA GLY A 288 3.34 15.06 46.91
C GLY A 288 2.83 14.31 45.64
N ASP A 289 3.68 14.27 44.61
CA ASP A 289 3.40 13.69 43.29
C ASP A 289 3.15 12.18 43.29
N HIS A 290 3.69 11.42 44.25
CA HIS A 290 3.45 9.98 44.31
C HIS A 290 1.96 9.62 44.50
N ARG A 291 1.13 10.59 44.91
CA ARG A 291 -0.33 10.44 45.14
C ARG A 291 -1.19 10.99 44.00
N ILE A 292 -0.61 11.28 42.85
CA ILE A 292 -1.31 11.89 41.71
C ILE A 292 -1.52 10.83 40.63
N GLN A 293 -2.65 10.90 39.92
CA GLN A 293 -3.03 9.88 38.94
C GLN A 293 -2.01 9.86 37.79
N ARG A 294 -1.68 8.68 37.29
CA ARG A 294 -1.02 8.56 35.99
C ARG A 294 -2.05 8.84 34.89
N MET A 295 -1.55 9.19 33.71
CA MET A 295 -2.39 9.50 32.55
C MET A 295 -1.94 8.72 31.31
N LEU A 296 -2.86 8.45 30.40
CA LEU A 296 -2.59 7.89 29.08
C LEU A 296 -2.95 8.87 27.97
N SER A 297 -2.15 8.88 26.91
CA SER A 297 -2.49 9.51 25.63
C SER A 297 -2.28 8.54 24.47
N ALA A 298 -2.77 8.90 23.29
CA ALA A 298 -2.53 8.12 22.08
C ALA A 298 -1.03 7.89 21.87
N GLY A 299 -0.71 6.70 21.35
CA GLY A 299 0.63 6.29 20.97
C GLY A 299 1.03 6.84 19.61
N GLU A 300 2.28 6.59 19.22
CA GLU A 300 2.70 6.77 17.83
C GLU A 300 1.87 5.85 16.91
N PRO A 301 1.27 6.38 15.83
CA PRO A 301 0.56 5.56 14.85
C PRO A 301 1.48 4.50 14.24
N ALA A 302 0.92 3.33 13.94
CA ALA A 302 1.62 2.22 13.29
C ALA A 302 1.27 2.16 11.80
N VAL A 303 2.27 1.89 10.95
CA VAL A 303 2.03 1.60 9.53
C VAL A 303 1.97 0.10 9.32
N VAL A 304 0.81 -0.42 8.89
CA VAL A 304 0.67 -1.80 8.44
C VAL A 304 0.85 -1.91 6.94
N ARG A 305 1.52 -2.97 6.50
CA ARG A 305 1.85 -3.18 5.08
C ARG A 305 1.57 -4.60 4.64
N ALA A 306 1.15 -4.75 3.39
CA ALA A 306 1.14 -6.00 2.66
C ALA A 306 1.83 -5.80 1.31
N ARG A 307 2.42 -6.88 0.79
CA ARG A 307 3.05 -6.91 -0.53
C ARG A 307 2.65 -8.19 -1.23
N ASP A 308 2.49 -8.08 -2.54
CA ASP A 308 2.24 -9.20 -3.43
C ASP A 308 2.87 -8.88 -4.79
N SER A 309 2.94 -9.83 -5.71
CA SER A 309 3.35 -9.57 -7.08
C SER A 309 2.53 -10.42 -8.05
N TYR A 310 2.37 -9.92 -9.27
CA TYR A 310 1.77 -10.67 -10.35
C TYR A 310 2.62 -10.60 -11.61
N ARG A 311 2.51 -11.62 -12.46
CA ARG A 311 3.14 -11.60 -13.78
C ARG A 311 2.09 -11.28 -14.83
N VAL A 312 2.37 -10.26 -15.62
CA VAL A 312 1.66 -10.03 -16.88
C VAL A 312 2.33 -10.90 -17.94
N GLY A 313 1.59 -11.86 -18.48
CA GLY A 313 2.07 -12.68 -19.61
C GLY A 313 2.22 -11.81 -20.86
N GLY A 314 3.24 -12.06 -21.68
CA GLY A 314 3.34 -11.43 -22.99
C GLY A 314 2.27 -11.97 -23.94
N SER A 315 1.77 -11.14 -24.86
CA SER A 315 0.99 -11.63 -25.99
C SER A 315 1.89 -12.37 -26.98
N THR A 316 1.35 -13.40 -27.63
CA THR A 316 1.98 -14.03 -28.79
C THR A 316 1.24 -13.53 -30.02
N PRO A 317 1.87 -12.72 -30.89
CA PRO A 317 1.22 -12.25 -32.11
C PRO A 317 1.02 -13.38 -33.10
N SER A 318 0.11 -13.18 -34.05
CA SER A 318 0.06 -13.96 -35.29
C SER A 318 0.59 -13.12 -36.43
N VAL A 319 1.52 -13.69 -37.19
CA VAL A 319 2.11 -13.10 -38.40
C VAL A 319 1.75 -13.98 -39.59
N VAL A 320 1.19 -13.36 -40.61
CA VAL A 320 0.85 -13.97 -41.90
C VAL A 320 1.52 -13.15 -42.98
N THR A 321 2.19 -13.79 -43.93
CA THR A 321 2.89 -13.06 -44.99
C THR A 321 2.54 -13.58 -46.38
N VAL A 322 2.79 -12.74 -47.39
CA VAL A 322 2.46 -12.99 -48.79
C VAL A 322 3.50 -12.29 -49.66
N ALA A 323 4.24 -13.07 -50.43
CA ALA A 323 5.24 -12.55 -51.36
C ALA A 323 4.59 -11.64 -52.41
N SER A 324 5.34 -10.63 -52.87
CA SER A 324 4.89 -9.62 -53.83
C SER A 324 4.39 -10.19 -55.16
N ALA A 325 4.88 -11.37 -55.54
CA ALA A 325 4.43 -12.12 -56.70
C ALA A 325 4.70 -13.63 -56.53
N PRO A 326 3.84 -14.52 -57.05
CA PRO A 326 4.10 -15.96 -57.07
C PRO A 326 5.15 -16.34 -58.14
N GLN A 327 5.31 -15.53 -59.19
CA GLN A 327 6.31 -15.70 -60.24
C GLN A 327 6.97 -14.36 -60.59
N ALA A 328 8.26 -14.39 -60.93
CA ALA A 328 9.04 -13.23 -61.35
C ALA A 328 10.14 -13.63 -62.35
N HIS A 329 10.92 -12.66 -62.84
CA HIS A 329 12.10 -12.89 -63.67
C HIS A 329 13.37 -12.41 -62.96
N VAL A 330 14.52 -12.94 -63.38
CA VAL A 330 15.83 -12.45 -62.93
C VAL A 330 15.91 -10.92 -63.09
N GLY A 331 16.39 -10.23 -62.04
CA GLY A 331 16.46 -8.78 -61.95
C GLY A 331 15.22 -8.14 -61.30
N ALA A 332 14.17 -8.90 -61.01
CA ALA A 332 13.00 -8.38 -60.30
C ALA A 332 13.34 -7.97 -58.85
N GLU A 333 12.61 -6.98 -58.35
CA GLU A 333 12.59 -6.59 -56.95
C GLU A 333 11.44 -7.31 -56.24
N LEU A 334 11.76 -8.14 -55.24
CA LEU A 334 10.77 -8.84 -54.43
C LEU A 334 10.60 -8.14 -53.09
N HIS A 335 9.37 -8.11 -52.59
CA HIS A 335 9.04 -7.75 -51.21
C HIS A 335 7.98 -8.71 -50.66
N ASP A 336 7.60 -8.51 -49.41
CA ASP A 336 6.61 -9.30 -48.70
C ASP A 336 5.57 -8.37 -48.06
N VAL A 337 4.32 -8.82 -47.99
CA VAL A 337 3.23 -8.14 -47.28
C VAL A 337 2.98 -8.88 -45.97
N VAL A 338 3.42 -8.28 -44.87
CA VAL A 338 3.39 -8.85 -43.52
C VAL A 338 2.19 -8.32 -42.76
N ARG A 339 1.23 -9.19 -42.44
CA ARG A 339 0.08 -8.88 -41.59
C ARG A 339 0.33 -9.36 -40.17
N VAL A 340 0.29 -8.42 -39.22
CA VAL A 340 0.50 -8.67 -37.79
C VAL A 340 -0.81 -8.47 -37.04
N THR A 341 -1.16 -9.41 -36.17
CA THR A 341 -2.33 -9.33 -35.26
C THR A 341 -1.97 -9.79 -33.85
N GLY A 342 -2.66 -9.28 -32.83
CA GLY A 342 -2.35 -9.61 -31.42
C GLY A 342 -1.09 -8.92 -30.87
N ALA A 343 -0.59 -7.91 -31.59
CA ALA A 343 0.58 -7.11 -31.27
C ALA A 343 0.20 -5.71 -30.77
N ALA A 344 -1.04 -5.46 -30.35
CA ALA A 344 -1.47 -4.17 -29.81
C ALA A 344 -0.50 -3.68 -28.71
N GLY A 345 0.07 -2.47 -28.90
CA GLY A 345 1.07 -1.89 -27.99
C GLY A 345 2.54 -2.22 -28.33
N TYR A 346 2.80 -3.17 -29.24
CA TYR A 346 4.17 -3.44 -29.71
C TYR A 346 4.69 -2.29 -30.57
N ARG A 347 5.91 -1.82 -30.26
CA ARG A 347 6.68 -0.93 -31.12
C ARG A 347 8.09 -1.45 -31.23
N GLY A 348 8.51 -1.81 -32.43
CA GLY A 348 9.81 -2.42 -32.62
C GLY A 348 10.16 -2.66 -34.06
N ARG A 349 11.33 -3.25 -34.25
CA ARG A 349 11.89 -3.55 -35.56
C ARG A 349 11.75 -5.04 -35.84
N ALA A 350 11.12 -5.36 -36.97
CA ALA A 350 11.08 -6.71 -37.52
C ALA A 350 12.21 -6.90 -38.54
N THR A 351 12.63 -8.15 -38.71
CA THR A 351 13.61 -8.55 -39.73
C THR A 351 12.93 -9.48 -40.72
N ALA A 352 13.00 -9.14 -42.01
CA ALA A 352 12.59 -10.01 -43.11
C ALA A 352 13.83 -10.57 -43.81
N ARG A 353 13.85 -11.88 -44.04
CA ARG A 353 14.92 -12.56 -44.77
C ARG A 353 14.34 -13.24 -46.00
N LEU A 354 15.00 -13.05 -47.13
CA LEU A 354 14.69 -13.74 -48.38
C LEU A 354 15.73 -14.85 -48.58
N TRP A 355 15.27 -16.08 -48.71
CA TRP A 355 16.11 -17.27 -48.89
C TRP A 355 15.94 -17.81 -50.30
N GLY A 356 17.05 -18.19 -50.94
CA GLY A 356 17.08 -18.75 -52.29
C GLY A 356 18.35 -18.36 -53.06
N PRO A 357 18.48 -18.80 -54.33
CA PRO A 357 17.51 -19.60 -55.08
C PRO A 357 17.53 -21.07 -54.66
N PHE A 358 16.36 -21.65 -54.42
CA PHE A 358 16.17 -23.10 -54.29
C PHE A 358 15.81 -23.70 -55.66
N PRO A 359 16.21 -24.95 -55.95
CA PRO A 359 15.84 -25.62 -57.20
C PRO A 359 14.35 -25.95 -57.28
N ASP A 360 13.71 -26.22 -56.13
CA ASP A 360 12.29 -26.55 -55.98
C ASP A 360 11.71 -25.75 -54.80
N GLN A 361 10.38 -25.78 -54.61
CA GLN A 361 9.70 -25.22 -53.45
C GLN A 361 10.37 -25.69 -52.14
N PRO A 362 10.93 -24.79 -51.31
CA PRO A 362 11.59 -25.17 -50.08
C PRO A 362 10.58 -25.62 -49.02
N GLY A 363 10.99 -26.55 -48.15
CA GLY A 363 10.30 -26.92 -46.93
C GLY A 363 10.86 -26.20 -45.69
N GLU A 364 10.16 -26.36 -44.56
CA GLU A 364 10.35 -25.62 -43.31
C GLU A 364 11.78 -25.58 -42.75
N GLN A 365 12.60 -26.59 -43.04
CA GLN A 365 13.93 -26.73 -42.45
C GLN A 365 15.07 -26.16 -43.34
N GLN A 366 14.76 -25.65 -44.53
CA GLN A 366 15.77 -25.27 -45.53
C GLN A 366 16.31 -23.84 -45.38
N CYS A 367 15.59 -22.95 -44.68
CA CYS A 367 16.03 -21.58 -44.39
C CYS A 367 16.95 -21.52 -43.15
N ARG A 368 18.10 -22.19 -43.20
CA ARG A 368 19.08 -22.22 -42.09
C ARG A 368 20.51 -21.97 -42.51
N ASP A 369 20.83 -22.24 -43.77
CA ASP A 369 22.16 -22.00 -44.32
C ASP A 369 22.26 -20.54 -44.77
N GLU A 370 23.08 -19.76 -44.09
CA GLU A 370 23.34 -18.35 -44.45
C GLU A 370 23.83 -18.17 -45.90
N GLN A 371 24.42 -19.20 -46.52
CA GLN A 371 24.80 -19.15 -47.94
C GLN A 371 23.59 -19.11 -48.87
N MET A 372 22.42 -19.56 -48.40
CA MET A 372 21.15 -19.49 -49.12
C MET A 372 20.40 -18.18 -48.86
N LYS A 373 20.96 -17.23 -48.09
CA LYS A 373 20.31 -15.95 -47.85
C LYS A 373 20.55 -15.02 -49.04
N ALA A 374 19.49 -14.75 -49.81
CA ALA A 374 19.50 -13.82 -50.92
C ALA A 374 19.56 -12.36 -50.44
N GLY A 375 18.95 -12.08 -49.28
CA GLY A 375 19.08 -10.80 -48.61
C GLY A 375 18.33 -10.74 -47.29
N GLU A 376 18.55 -9.65 -46.55
CA GLU A 376 17.94 -9.37 -45.26
C GLU A 376 17.63 -7.87 -45.18
N VAL A 377 16.44 -7.54 -44.73
CA VAL A 377 15.97 -6.16 -44.58
C VAL A 377 15.25 -6.01 -43.25
N GLU A 378 15.26 -4.81 -42.69
CA GLU A 378 14.54 -4.48 -41.47
C GLU A 378 13.44 -3.46 -41.75
N PHE A 379 12.37 -3.51 -40.96
CA PHE A 379 11.23 -2.58 -41.06
C PHE A 379 10.56 -2.39 -39.70
N ASP A 380 9.91 -1.24 -39.51
CA ASP A 380 9.26 -0.89 -38.24
C ASP A 380 7.82 -1.40 -38.18
N ILE A 381 7.43 -1.93 -37.02
CA ILE A 381 6.07 -2.37 -36.66
C ILE A 381 5.57 -1.47 -35.53
N ASP A 382 4.34 -0.96 -35.67
CA ASP A 382 3.63 -0.18 -34.65
C ASP A 382 2.24 -0.80 -34.43
N GLY A 383 2.22 -1.90 -33.69
CA GLY A 383 1.02 -2.65 -33.37
C GLY A 383 0.46 -3.51 -34.52
N ASP A 384 -0.84 -3.77 -34.44
CA ASP A 384 -1.56 -4.55 -35.44
C ASP A 384 -1.66 -3.79 -36.76
N GLY A 385 -1.41 -4.46 -37.88
CA GLY A 385 -1.38 -3.80 -39.18
C GLY A 385 -0.90 -4.66 -40.33
N SER A 386 -0.85 -4.05 -41.51
CA SER A 386 -0.21 -4.60 -42.69
C SER A 386 1.02 -3.76 -43.00
N TYR A 387 2.13 -4.44 -43.21
CA TYR A 387 3.44 -3.83 -43.43
C TYR A 387 4.03 -4.39 -44.71
N THR A 388 4.83 -3.58 -45.40
CA THR A 388 5.53 -4.00 -46.62
C THR A 388 7.02 -3.99 -46.33
N THR A 389 7.70 -5.10 -46.62
CA THR A 389 9.14 -5.18 -46.45
C THR A 389 9.86 -4.34 -47.52
N PRO A 390 11.07 -3.83 -47.25
CA PRO A 390 11.91 -3.25 -48.29
C PRO A 390 12.24 -4.27 -49.39
N ASN A 391 12.42 -3.79 -50.62
CA ASN A 391 12.69 -4.62 -51.79
C ASN A 391 14.07 -5.30 -51.74
N ILE A 392 14.16 -6.52 -52.24
CA ILE A 392 15.41 -7.25 -52.52
C ILE A 392 15.44 -7.69 -53.99
N THR A 393 16.51 -7.34 -54.71
CA THR A 393 16.69 -7.74 -56.11
C THR A 393 17.20 -9.19 -56.20
N VAL A 394 16.56 -10.00 -57.04
CA VAL A 394 16.97 -11.40 -57.27
C VAL A 394 17.80 -11.56 -58.54
N GLU A 395 18.98 -12.18 -58.43
CA GLU A 395 19.96 -12.23 -59.53
C GLU A 395 20.00 -13.57 -60.29
N LYS A 396 19.31 -14.60 -59.79
CA LYS A 396 19.37 -15.97 -60.32
C LYS A 396 17.98 -16.58 -60.42
N PRO A 397 17.75 -17.51 -61.36
CA PRO A 397 16.51 -18.26 -61.39
C PRO A 397 16.43 -19.27 -60.24
N GLY A 398 15.21 -19.58 -59.80
CA GLY A 398 14.89 -20.55 -58.75
C GLY A 398 13.77 -20.06 -57.82
N HIS A 399 13.44 -20.83 -56.79
CA HIS A 399 12.45 -20.47 -55.78
C HIS A 399 13.08 -19.61 -54.68
N TYR A 400 12.37 -18.56 -54.27
CA TYR A 400 12.76 -17.68 -53.18
C TYR A 400 11.65 -17.57 -52.15
N THR A 401 11.92 -17.82 -50.88
CA THR A 401 10.92 -17.77 -49.80
C THR A 401 11.28 -16.73 -48.75
N TRP A 402 10.27 -16.03 -48.23
CA TRP A 402 10.43 -15.13 -47.10
C TRP A 402 10.39 -15.87 -45.77
N THR A 403 11.00 -15.28 -44.75
CA THR A 403 10.77 -15.56 -43.32
C THR A 403 10.80 -14.23 -42.57
N ILE A 404 9.94 -14.07 -41.58
CA ILE A 404 9.84 -12.87 -40.76
C ILE A 404 10.18 -13.22 -39.30
N HIS A 405 11.05 -12.40 -38.71
CA HIS A 405 11.37 -12.42 -37.29
C HIS A 405 10.86 -11.14 -36.62
N LEU A 406 9.90 -11.24 -35.70
CA LEU A 406 9.60 -10.18 -34.74
C LEU A 406 10.25 -10.55 -33.41
N PRO A 407 11.20 -9.75 -32.91
CA PRO A 407 11.89 -10.06 -31.68
C PRO A 407 10.97 -9.95 -30.45
N ARG A 408 11.31 -10.69 -29.41
CA ARG A 408 10.69 -10.56 -28.08
C ARG A 408 10.84 -9.12 -27.58
N ALA A 409 9.78 -8.59 -26.98
CA ALA A 409 9.77 -7.28 -26.33
C ALA A 409 8.98 -7.35 -25.00
N PRO A 410 9.09 -6.36 -24.10
CA PRO A 410 8.17 -6.26 -22.98
C PRO A 410 6.72 -6.26 -23.50
N GLY A 411 5.88 -7.15 -22.96
CA GLY A 411 4.51 -7.37 -23.42
C GLY A 411 4.37 -8.47 -24.47
N PHE A 412 5.47 -9.07 -24.96
CA PHE A 412 5.47 -9.70 -26.27
C PHE A 412 6.48 -10.84 -26.39
N GLU A 413 6.03 -12.07 -26.65
CA GLU A 413 6.92 -13.25 -26.67
C GLU A 413 7.83 -13.34 -27.91
N GLY A 414 7.58 -12.52 -28.95
CA GLY A 414 8.26 -12.63 -30.24
C GLY A 414 7.62 -13.69 -31.14
N VAL A 415 7.96 -13.67 -32.43
CA VAL A 415 7.49 -14.67 -33.40
C VAL A 415 8.51 -14.84 -34.54
N ASP A 416 8.60 -16.06 -35.03
CA ASP A 416 9.33 -16.42 -36.25
C ASP A 416 8.34 -17.12 -37.19
N THR A 417 8.23 -16.68 -38.44
CA THR A 417 7.42 -17.40 -39.43
C THR A 417 8.19 -18.61 -39.97
N PRO A 418 7.51 -19.73 -40.26
CA PRO A 418 8.17 -20.91 -40.80
C PRO A 418 8.61 -20.68 -42.25
N CYS A 419 9.69 -21.35 -42.66
CA CYS A 419 10.22 -21.30 -44.02
C CYS A 419 9.34 -22.05 -45.03
N GLY A 420 9.33 -21.59 -46.28
CA GLY A 420 8.81 -22.36 -47.41
C GLY A 420 7.28 -22.43 -47.48
N ILE A 421 6.59 -21.50 -46.82
CA ILE A 421 5.16 -21.30 -47.04
C ILE A 421 4.95 -20.91 -48.51
N GLU A 422 4.02 -21.58 -49.19
CA GLU A 422 3.74 -21.37 -50.62
C GLU A 422 3.37 -19.91 -50.92
N ALA A 423 2.51 -19.30 -50.11
CA ALA A 423 2.15 -17.88 -50.24
C ALA A 423 3.34 -16.92 -50.02
N GLU A 424 4.39 -17.37 -49.34
CA GLU A 424 5.61 -16.61 -49.06
C GLU A 424 6.74 -16.91 -50.08
N THR A 425 6.45 -17.71 -51.12
CA THR A 425 7.45 -18.16 -52.10
C THR A 425 7.19 -17.63 -53.51
N THR A 426 8.25 -17.14 -54.16
CA THR A 426 8.26 -16.69 -55.55
C THR A 426 9.14 -17.60 -56.41
N GLU A 427 8.63 -18.08 -57.53
CA GLU A 427 9.45 -18.74 -58.56
C GLU A 427 10.03 -17.69 -59.52
N VAL A 428 11.35 -17.60 -59.57
CA VAL A 428 12.07 -16.67 -60.44
C VAL A 428 12.54 -17.41 -61.69
N LEU A 429 12.01 -17.01 -62.84
CA LEU A 429 12.33 -17.60 -64.14
C LEU A 429 13.54 -16.90 -64.76
N ALA A 430 14.35 -17.67 -65.49
CA ALA A 430 15.40 -17.09 -66.32
C ALA A 430 14.77 -16.16 -67.37
N ALA A 431 15.41 -15.03 -67.65
CA ALA A 431 15.09 -14.22 -68.82
C ALA A 431 15.93 -14.73 -70.00
N PRO A 432 15.38 -15.49 -70.96
CA PRO A 432 16.15 -15.91 -72.12
C PRO A 432 16.54 -14.69 -72.94
N VAL A 433 17.84 -14.44 -73.08
CA VAL A 433 18.34 -13.52 -74.09
C VAL A 433 18.33 -14.28 -75.41
N VAL A 434 17.33 -14.02 -76.25
CA VAL A 434 17.30 -14.55 -77.62
C VAL A 434 18.06 -13.58 -78.51
N GLU A 435 19.32 -13.90 -78.80
CA GLU A 435 20.04 -13.27 -79.91
C GLU A 435 19.68 -14.00 -81.19
N THR A 436 18.84 -13.38 -82.03
CA THR A 436 18.64 -13.84 -83.41
C THR A 436 19.76 -13.30 -84.29
N ASP A 437 20.70 -14.17 -84.64
CA ASP A 437 21.60 -13.93 -85.77
C ASP A 437 20.82 -14.08 -87.07
N ILE A 438 20.56 -12.96 -87.75
CA ILE A 438 19.91 -12.93 -89.06
C ILE A 438 21.01 -12.92 -90.12
N ASP A 439 21.44 -14.11 -90.55
CA ASP A 439 22.19 -14.26 -91.81
C ASP A 439 21.20 -14.15 -92.98
N ALA A 440 20.92 -12.92 -93.41
CA ALA A 440 20.16 -12.65 -94.64
C ALA A 440 21.12 -12.47 -95.83
N GLU A 441 21.15 -13.45 -96.74
CA GLU A 441 21.70 -13.24 -98.09
C GLU A 441 20.89 -12.17 -98.86
N PRO A 442 21.55 -11.30 -99.64
CA PRO A 442 20.91 -10.17 -100.29
C PRO A 442 20.13 -10.60 -101.55
N VAL A 443 18.80 -10.56 -101.50
CA VAL A 443 17.97 -10.61 -102.72
C VAL A 443 17.47 -9.20 -103.04
N ALA A 444 17.76 -8.79 -104.28
CA ALA A 444 17.54 -7.46 -104.82
C ALA A 444 16.06 -7.00 -104.85
N SER A 445 15.88 -5.71 -104.59
CA SER A 445 14.64 -4.93 -104.71
C SER A 445 13.97 -5.02 -106.09
N PRO A 446 12.66 -4.74 -106.14
CA PRO A 446 12.28 -3.58 -106.94
C PRO A 446 11.33 -2.59 -106.24
N THR A 447 11.63 -1.33 -106.54
CA THR A 447 10.89 -0.07 -106.49
C THR A 447 9.36 -0.14 -106.59
N GLN A 448 8.65 0.56 -105.67
CA GLN A 448 7.75 1.69 -106.00
C GLN A 448 7.18 2.44 -104.75
N THR A 449 7.26 3.77 -104.84
CA THR A 449 6.67 4.91 -104.08
C THR A 449 5.17 5.12 -104.46
N PRO A 450 4.30 5.96 -103.82
CA PRO A 450 4.38 6.84 -102.62
C PRO A 450 3.29 6.64 -101.53
N SER A 451 3.47 7.39 -100.43
CA SER A 451 2.55 7.76 -99.32
C SER A 451 1.12 8.20 -99.73
N PRO A 452 0.14 8.19 -98.80
CA PRO A 452 -0.06 9.37 -97.93
C PRO A 452 -0.44 9.08 -96.46
N THR A 453 0.06 9.95 -95.58
CA THR A 453 -0.55 10.59 -94.40
C THR A 453 -1.89 10.04 -93.86
N ALA A 454 -1.90 9.60 -92.60
CA ALA A 454 -2.98 9.87 -91.62
C ALA A 454 -2.52 9.59 -90.17
N SER A 455 -2.99 10.46 -89.28
CA SER A 455 -2.77 10.62 -87.83
C SER A 455 -3.31 9.47 -86.94
N PRO A 456 -2.96 9.43 -85.63
CA PRO A 456 -3.14 8.26 -84.76
C PRO A 456 -4.49 8.23 -84.03
N PRO A 457 -5.00 7.05 -83.63
CA PRO A 457 -6.00 6.97 -82.57
C PRO A 457 -5.36 6.63 -81.21
N GLU A 458 -5.83 7.36 -80.19
CA GLU A 458 -5.66 7.13 -78.76
C GLU A 458 -5.97 5.69 -78.32
N PRO A 459 -5.30 5.16 -77.29
CA PRO A 459 -5.72 3.92 -76.65
C PRO A 459 -6.93 4.15 -75.72
N THR A 460 -7.99 3.42 -76.03
CA THR A 460 -9.21 3.21 -75.26
C THR A 460 -8.92 2.75 -73.82
N SER A 461 -9.28 3.56 -72.84
CA SER A 461 -9.44 3.17 -71.44
C SER A 461 -10.66 2.26 -71.29
N THR A 462 -10.43 1.01 -70.87
CA THR A 462 -11.50 0.09 -70.46
C THR A 462 -11.61 0.15 -68.94
N GLU A 463 -12.52 0.99 -68.45
CA GLU A 463 -12.88 1.15 -67.06
C GLU A 463 -13.79 -0.01 -66.64
N SER A 464 -13.26 -0.92 -65.83
CA SER A 464 -14.01 -2.04 -65.24
C SER A 464 -14.59 -1.59 -63.89
N THR A 465 -15.91 -1.46 -63.86
CA THR A 465 -16.70 -1.07 -62.70
C THR A 465 -16.87 -2.25 -61.73
N PHE A 466 -16.40 -2.12 -60.49
CA PHE A 466 -16.84 -2.95 -59.35
C PHE A 466 -17.63 -2.06 -58.37
N PRO A 467 -18.69 -2.59 -57.72
CA PRO A 467 -19.62 -1.81 -56.90
C PRO A 467 -19.05 -1.43 -55.52
N SER A 468 -19.42 -0.23 -55.07
CA SER A 468 -19.24 0.31 -53.72
C SER A 468 -19.87 -0.58 -52.63
N PRO A 469 -19.25 -0.70 -51.45
CA PRO A 469 -19.97 -1.03 -50.23
C PRO A 469 -20.54 0.24 -49.58
N ASP A 470 -21.81 0.16 -49.23
CA ASP A 470 -22.63 1.16 -48.56
C ASP A 470 -22.01 1.69 -47.25
N ALA A 471 -22.06 3.01 -47.09
CA ALA A 471 -21.93 3.69 -45.81
C ALA A 471 -23.27 3.64 -45.05
N PRO A 472 -23.30 3.36 -43.74
CA PRO A 472 -24.48 3.66 -42.94
C PRO A 472 -24.45 5.12 -42.45
N ALA A 473 -25.61 5.73 -42.58
CA ALA A 473 -25.92 7.11 -42.27
C ALA A 473 -25.69 7.48 -40.81
N ALA A 474 -25.26 8.73 -40.61
CA ALA A 474 -25.41 9.46 -39.37
C ALA A 474 -26.90 9.59 -39.01
N SER A 475 -27.23 9.33 -37.75
CA SER A 475 -28.51 9.70 -37.15
C SER A 475 -28.26 10.16 -35.73
N ASP A 476 -28.23 11.48 -35.58
CA ASP A 476 -28.53 12.17 -34.33
C ASP A 476 -30.06 12.05 -34.11
N PRO A 477 -30.54 11.77 -32.89
CA PRO A 477 -31.51 12.72 -32.37
C PRO A 477 -31.40 13.00 -30.87
N ALA A 478 -31.67 14.28 -30.59
CA ALA A 478 -31.97 14.84 -29.29
C ALA A 478 -33.14 14.15 -28.56
N ARG A 479 -32.97 14.09 -27.23
CA ARG A 479 -33.93 14.53 -26.20
C ARG A 479 -35.37 13.98 -26.29
N SER A 480 -35.66 12.96 -25.49
CA SER A 480 -36.99 12.77 -24.89
C SER A 480 -36.86 12.02 -23.57
N GLY A 481 -37.20 12.70 -22.47
CA GLY A 481 -37.41 12.08 -21.17
C GLY A 481 -38.82 11.51 -21.08
N SER A 482 -38.96 10.37 -20.40
CA SER A 482 -40.22 9.87 -19.83
C SER A 482 -39.92 8.78 -18.79
N PRO A 483 -40.83 8.55 -17.84
CA PRO A 483 -40.51 8.36 -16.43
C PRO A 483 -40.24 6.89 -16.05
N VAL A 484 -39.47 6.73 -14.99
CA VAL A 484 -39.30 5.48 -14.24
C VAL A 484 -40.64 5.12 -13.57
N PRO A 485 -41.15 3.89 -13.72
CA PRO A 485 -42.28 3.43 -12.92
C PRO A 485 -41.82 3.19 -11.48
N GLU A 486 -42.41 3.96 -10.59
CA GLU A 486 -42.36 3.84 -9.13
C GLU A 486 -42.84 2.44 -8.73
N VAL A 487 -41.94 1.63 -8.18
CA VAL A 487 -42.28 0.37 -7.53
C VAL A 487 -42.69 0.69 -6.09
N PRO A 488 -43.93 0.39 -5.66
CA PRO A 488 -44.38 0.68 -4.31
C PRO A 488 -43.63 -0.20 -3.30
N MET A 489 -43.02 0.46 -2.32
CA MET A 489 -42.55 -0.18 -1.10
C MET A 489 -43.73 -0.79 -0.34
N PRO A 490 -43.67 -2.04 0.14
CA PRO A 490 -44.61 -2.50 1.13
C PRO A 490 -44.30 -1.88 2.49
N ASP A 491 -45.28 -1.17 3.03
CA ASP A 491 -45.39 -0.76 4.43
C ASP A 491 -44.99 -1.90 5.37
N SER A 492 -43.89 -1.73 6.09
CA SER A 492 -43.61 -2.53 7.28
C SER A 492 -44.20 -1.82 8.48
N SER A 493 -45.47 -2.12 8.69
CA SER A 493 -46.20 -1.88 9.93
C SER A 493 -45.43 -2.39 11.15
N THR A 494 -45.37 -1.49 12.12
CA THR A 494 -45.16 -1.66 13.56
C THR A 494 -45.58 -3.06 14.05
N THR A 495 -44.61 -3.85 14.52
CA THR A 495 -44.89 -5.03 15.35
C THR A 495 -44.35 -4.77 16.75
N THR A 496 -45.26 -4.36 17.63
CA THR A 496 -45.10 -4.34 19.08
C THR A 496 -44.92 -5.78 19.58
N PRO A 497 -43.87 -6.12 20.35
CA PRO A 497 -43.86 -7.38 21.08
C PRO A 497 -44.76 -7.28 22.33
N PRO A 498 -45.48 -8.35 22.68
CA PRO A 498 -46.41 -8.34 23.79
C PRO A 498 -45.69 -8.32 25.15
N SER A 499 -46.26 -7.53 26.06
CA SER A 499 -46.05 -7.63 27.50
C SER A 499 -46.30 -9.07 27.97
N ALA A 500 -45.27 -9.71 28.54
CA ALA A 500 -45.42 -10.90 29.34
C ALA A 500 -45.27 -10.53 30.81
N ASP A 501 -46.44 -10.35 31.42
CA ASP A 501 -46.70 -10.38 32.84
C ASP A 501 -46.23 -11.72 33.42
N SER A 502 -45.37 -11.71 34.44
CA SER A 502 -45.06 -12.90 35.24
C SER A 502 -44.75 -12.52 36.68
N ARG A 503 -45.78 -12.71 37.49
CA ARG A 503 -45.84 -12.57 38.94
C ARG A 503 -44.99 -13.64 39.64
N GLY A 504 -44.10 -13.19 40.52
CA GLY A 504 -43.74 -13.82 41.80
C GLY A 504 -43.02 -15.19 41.80
N PRO A 505 -42.46 -15.66 42.93
CA PRO A 505 -42.71 -15.20 44.30
C PRO A 505 -41.45 -14.81 45.12
N SER A 506 -41.67 -13.94 46.11
CA SER A 506 -40.78 -13.75 47.27
C SER A 506 -40.57 -15.04 48.08
N PRO A 507 -39.45 -15.13 48.81
CA PRO A 507 -39.56 -15.25 50.28
C PRO A 507 -38.53 -14.34 50.99
N ARG A 508 -39.01 -13.39 51.80
CA ARG A 508 -39.01 -13.35 53.28
C ARG A 508 -37.69 -12.90 53.97
N PRO A 509 -37.81 -12.13 55.07
CA PRO A 509 -36.74 -11.29 55.61
C PRO A 509 -36.05 -11.91 56.84
N SER A 510 -34.78 -11.58 57.00
CA SER A 510 -33.99 -11.68 58.24
C SER A 510 -33.04 -10.49 58.20
N GLY A 511 -32.84 -9.63 59.19
CA GLY A 511 -33.14 -9.61 60.61
C GLY A 511 -32.13 -8.63 61.20
N HIS A 512 -32.62 -7.66 61.97
CA HIS A 512 -31.92 -6.66 62.79
C HIS A 512 -30.40 -6.79 63.00
N ARG A 513 -29.67 -5.68 62.83
CA ARG A 513 -28.82 -5.17 63.93
C ARG A 513 -28.52 -3.68 63.82
N ALA A 514 -28.47 -3.09 65.01
CA ALA A 514 -28.38 -1.68 65.32
C ALA A 514 -27.02 -1.03 64.99
N SER A 515 -27.08 0.29 64.81
CA SER A 515 -25.98 1.27 64.83
C SER A 515 -25.06 1.13 66.06
N PRO A 516 -23.87 1.76 66.05
CA PRO A 516 -23.84 3.16 66.48
C PRO A 516 -22.90 4.08 65.69
N THR A 517 -23.31 5.35 65.66
CA THR A 517 -22.53 6.58 65.43
C THR A 517 -21.18 6.60 66.16
N PRO A 518 -20.22 7.39 65.67
CA PRO A 518 -19.73 8.46 66.54
C PRO A 518 -19.44 9.80 65.85
N ARG A 519 -19.90 10.85 66.57
CA ARG A 519 -19.19 12.08 66.95
C ARG A 519 -18.59 12.99 65.87
N SER A 520 -19.36 14.06 65.64
CA SER A 520 -18.92 15.45 65.56
C SER A 520 -17.72 15.80 66.47
N SER A 521 -16.72 16.46 65.87
CA SER A 521 -15.89 17.45 66.54
C SER A 521 -15.25 18.39 65.50
N SER A 522 -15.84 19.59 65.35
CA SER A 522 -15.10 20.80 64.97
C SER A 522 -14.39 21.35 66.21
N PRO A 523 -13.26 22.07 66.08
CA PRO A 523 -13.34 23.52 66.24
C PRO A 523 -12.31 24.37 65.45
N GLY A 524 -12.64 25.66 65.26
CA GLY A 524 -11.71 26.79 65.15
C GLY A 524 -11.15 27.06 63.75
N SER A 525 -11.62 28.03 62.96
CA SER A 525 -11.58 29.50 63.13
C SER A 525 -10.18 30.08 63.42
N SER A 526 -9.49 30.53 62.35
CA SER A 526 -8.78 31.82 62.35
C SER A 526 -8.29 32.19 60.94
N SER A 527 -8.94 33.17 60.34
CA SER A 527 -8.36 34.02 59.30
C SER A 527 -7.37 35.00 59.95
N PRO A 528 -6.37 35.49 59.19
CA PRO A 528 -6.23 36.93 59.07
C PRO A 528 -6.09 37.41 57.61
N LYS A 529 -6.66 38.59 57.40
CA LYS A 529 -6.63 39.44 56.20
C LYS A 529 -5.31 40.26 56.12
N PRO A 530 -5.07 41.03 55.04
CA PRO A 530 -3.79 41.13 54.34
C PRO A 530 -2.90 42.28 54.83
N SER A 531 -1.60 42.19 54.57
CA SER A 531 -0.67 43.32 54.73
C SER A 531 -0.08 43.73 53.39
N THR A 532 -0.25 45.02 53.14
CA THR A 532 0.23 45.93 52.09
C THR A 532 1.72 45.89 51.77
N SER A 533 2.04 46.11 50.48
CA SER A 533 3.34 46.59 49.96
C SER A 533 3.79 47.90 50.63
N PRO A 534 5.10 48.23 50.55
CA PRO A 534 5.52 49.16 49.49
C PRO A 534 6.90 48.85 48.86
N ASN A 535 7.00 49.16 47.56
CA ASN A 535 8.23 49.51 46.81
C ASN A 535 8.53 51.02 47.07
N PRO A 536 9.67 51.67 46.68
CA PRO A 536 10.79 51.23 45.84
C PRO A 536 12.20 51.71 46.29
N ASP A 537 13.20 51.36 45.45
CA ASP A 537 14.43 52.09 45.10
C ASP A 537 15.78 51.33 45.21
N ALA A 538 16.53 51.48 44.11
CA ALA A 538 17.77 50.87 43.58
C ALA A 538 19.05 51.06 44.45
N PRO A 539 20.30 50.64 44.06
CA PRO A 539 20.78 50.10 42.78
C PRO A 539 21.74 48.87 42.83
N SER A 540 22.06 48.36 41.64
CA SER A 540 23.04 47.29 41.29
C SER A 540 24.46 47.47 41.84
N PRO A 541 25.21 46.35 41.95
CA PRO A 541 26.51 46.23 41.25
C PRO A 541 26.62 44.87 40.51
N GLU A 542 27.05 44.86 39.25
CA GLU A 542 28.44 44.71 38.79
C GLU A 542 28.89 43.23 38.68
N ALA A 543 29.11 42.80 37.45
CA ALA A 543 29.55 41.45 37.07
C ALA A 543 31.08 41.31 37.17
N PRO A 544 31.61 40.10 37.44
CA PRO A 544 32.98 39.78 37.10
C PRO A 544 33.10 38.94 35.81
N ALA A 545 34.14 39.27 35.05
CA ALA A 545 34.60 38.67 33.80
C ALA A 545 35.09 37.20 33.97
N PRO A 546 35.22 36.42 32.87
CA PRO A 546 35.65 35.03 32.93
C PRO A 546 37.19 34.89 32.92
N GLU A 547 37.71 34.05 33.80
CA GLU A 547 39.09 33.57 33.78
C GLU A 547 39.30 32.51 32.68
N SER A 548 40.48 32.60 32.08
CA SER A 548 41.02 31.73 31.03
C SER A 548 42.17 30.90 31.59
N THR A 549 42.40 29.76 30.93
CA THR A 549 43.63 28.94 30.85
C THR A 549 43.68 27.64 31.65
N GLY A 550 43.88 26.55 30.89
CA GLY A 550 44.12 25.20 31.41
C GLY A 550 44.19 24.15 30.29
N THR A 551 45.20 24.24 29.43
CA THR A 551 45.54 23.23 28.41
C THR A 551 46.15 21.98 29.05
N PRO A 552 45.83 20.75 28.60
CA PRO A 552 46.73 19.62 28.74
C PRO A 552 47.23 19.09 27.38
N SER A 553 48.54 18.89 27.30
CA SER A 553 49.25 18.21 26.21
C SER A 553 48.86 16.73 26.08
N PRO A 554 48.98 16.13 24.88
CA PRO A 554 48.61 14.74 24.62
C PRO A 554 49.75 13.77 24.97
N ARG A 555 49.38 12.63 25.57
CA ARG A 555 50.25 11.49 25.80
C ARG A 555 49.98 10.45 24.72
N ASN A 556 51.01 10.11 23.95
CA ASN A 556 51.10 8.95 23.07
C ASN A 556 50.82 7.66 23.87
N THR A 557 49.99 6.77 23.35
CA THR A 557 50.12 5.31 23.51
C THR A 557 49.16 4.58 22.56
N ASP A 558 49.76 3.67 21.82
CA ASP A 558 49.27 2.36 21.35
C ASP A 558 48.17 2.25 20.28
N ALA A 559 48.61 1.63 19.19
CA ALA A 559 47.83 1.09 18.08
C ALA A 559 46.93 -0.07 18.52
N PRO A 560 45.76 -0.25 17.87
CA PRO A 560 45.12 -1.55 17.80
C PRO A 560 45.23 -2.16 16.40
N GLU A 561 45.38 -3.47 16.45
CA GLU A 561 45.59 -4.42 15.37
C GLU A 561 44.40 -4.48 14.38
N HIS A 562 44.75 -4.84 13.14
CA HIS A 562 43.82 -5.20 12.08
C HIS A 562 42.99 -6.43 12.47
N PRO A 563 41.65 -6.41 12.35
CA PRO A 563 40.90 -7.65 12.30
C PRO A 563 41.03 -8.28 10.90
N SER A 564 41.61 -9.49 10.90
CA SER A 564 41.66 -10.42 9.79
C SER A 564 40.26 -10.69 9.21
N LEU A 565 40.18 -10.65 7.89
CA LEU A 565 39.04 -11.09 7.10
C LEU A 565 38.86 -12.61 7.28
N GLU A 566 37.71 -13.03 7.80
CA GLU A 566 37.24 -14.41 7.69
C GLU A 566 36.81 -14.71 6.24
N PRO A 567 37.11 -15.90 5.69
CA PRO A 567 36.73 -16.27 4.34
C PRO A 567 35.26 -16.72 4.26
N GLU A 568 34.61 -16.35 3.17
CA GLU A 568 33.28 -16.82 2.78
C GLU A 568 33.20 -18.36 2.68
N PRO A 569 32.10 -18.99 3.12
CA PRO A 569 31.87 -20.40 2.85
C PRO A 569 31.46 -20.63 1.39
N SER A 570 32.22 -21.48 0.71
CA SER A 570 31.88 -22.03 -0.61
C SER A 570 30.59 -22.87 -0.58
N PRO A 571 29.85 -22.95 -1.70
CA PRO A 571 28.54 -23.60 -1.76
C PRO A 571 28.68 -25.13 -1.72
N SER A 572 28.00 -25.77 -0.77
CA SER A 572 27.90 -27.24 -0.70
C SER A 572 27.01 -27.77 -1.82
N GLN A 573 27.51 -28.82 -2.45
CA GLN A 573 26.88 -29.60 -3.51
C GLN A 573 25.60 -30.31 -3.03
N GLY A 574 24.78 -30.63 -4.02
CA GLY A 574 23.41 -31.12 -3.89
C GLY A 574 23.21 -32.38 -3.05
N THR A 575 22.00 -32.47 -2.49
CA THR A 575 21.37 -33.76 -2.25
C THR A 575 19.87 -33.62 -2.53
N THR A 576 19.44 -34.25 -3.61
CA THR A 576 18.04 -34.37 -4.03
C THR A 576 17.29 -35.29 -3.06
N PRO A 577 16.17 -34.89 -2.43
CA PRO A 577 15.32 -35.85 -1.76
C PRO A 577 14.38 -36.53 -2.76
N LEU A 578 14.37 -37.87 -2.69
CA LEU A 578 13.43 -38.76 -3.36
C LEU A 578 11.98 -38.36 -3.05
N ILE A 579 11.19 -38.14 -4.10
CA ILE A 579 9.73 -38.05 -4.03
C ILE A 579 9.20 -39.45 -3.66
N THR A 580 8.62 -39.57 -2.48
CA THR A 580 7.80 -40.72 -2.10
C THR A 580 6.33 -40.35 -2.27
N SER A 581 5.62 -41.16 -3.06
CA SER A 581 4.19 -41.03 -3.35
C SER A 581 3.33 -41.10 -2.09
N PRO A 582 2.25 -40.31 -1.97
CA PRO A 582 1.35 -40.41 -0.83
C PRO A 582 0.45 -41.66 -0.95
N THR A 583 0.43 -42.44 0.12
CA THR A 583 -0.54 -43.53 0.39
C THR A 583 -1.95 -42.94 0.56
N PRO A 584 -3.01 -43.55 0.01
CA PRO A 584 -4.38 -43.05 0.15
C PRO A 584 -4.94 -43.30 1.55
N LEU A 585 -5.58 -42.27 2.13
CA LEU A 585 -6.34 -42.36 3.37
C LEU A 585 -7.65 -43.15 3.17
N PRO A 586 -8.10 -43.93 4.16
CA PRO A 586 -9.36 -44.67 4.08
C PRO A 586 -10.58 -43.75 4.27
N ARG A 587 -11.60 -43.97 3.43
CA ARG A 587 -12.94 -43.40 3.58
C ARG A 587 -13.60 -43.93 4.86
N SER A 588 -14.04 -43.04 5.73
CA SER A 588 -14.95 -43.34 6.84
C SER A 588 -16.33 -42.75 6.49
N GLU A 589 -17.25 -43.62 6.09
CA GLU A 589 -18.68 -43.34 6.04
C GLU A 589 -19.30 -43.75 7.37
N ALA A 590 -20.00 -42.84 8.05
CA ALA A 590 -21.06 -43.17 8.99
C ALA A 590 -22.08 -42.00 9.08
N PRO A 591 -23.39 -42.26 8.93
CA PRO A 591 -24.42 -41.22 8.94
C PRO A 591 -24.91 -40.89 10.37
N ILE A 592 -25.10 -39.60 10.63
CA ILE A 592 -25.72 -39.08 11.87
C ILE A 592 -27.25 -39.20 11.74
N ARG A 593 -27.87 -39.97 12.64
CA ARG A 593 -29.32 -39.99 12.89
C ARG A 593 -29.72 -38.78 13.72
N ILE A 594 -30.62 -37.96 13.22
CA ILE A 594 -31.35 -36.95 14.00
C ILE A 594 -32.57 -37.65 14.63
N ARG A 595 -32.68 -37.60 15.96
CA ARG A 595 -33.90 -37.93 16.72
C ARG A 595 -34.68 -36.64 16.95
N SER A 596 -35.90 -36.59 16.43
CA SER A 596 -36.95 -35.69 16.89
C SER A 596 -37.56 -36.22 18.19
N GLY A 597 -37.79 -35.34 19.16
CA GLY A 597 -38.46 -35.63 20.42
C GLY A 597 -39.33 -34.45 20.81
N ALA A 598 -40.60 -34.77 21.08
CA ALA A 598 -41.69 -33.91 21.50
C ALA A 598 -41.50 -33.32 22.92
#